data_AF-A0A0B6X0G0-F1
#
_entry.id   AF-A0A0B6X0G0-F1
#
_cell.length_a   1.000
_cell.length_b   1.000
_cell.length_c   1.000
_cell.angle_alpha   90.00
_cell.angle_beta   90.00
_cell.angle_gamma   90.00
#
_symmetry.space_group_name_H-M   'P 1'
#
loop_
_entity.id
_entity.type
_entity.pdbx_description
1 polymer ?
#
loop_
_entity_poly.entity_id
_entity_poly.type
_entity_poly.pdbx_seq_one_letter_code
_entity_poly.pdbx_strand_id
1 'polypeptide(L)'
;MSMQRTIRVGLKPTLEQADALRETLRQHTECFNAVCAYGWQHQERNGVRLHHATYRALRERFPALPSQLVVAARERAREALRSALGRARRGKKASQPRSRLCPFGTTHAPTRFAPPRAM
;
A
#
# COMPACT_ATOMS: atom_id res chain seq x y z
N MET A 1 -20.36 26.73 5.89
CA MET A 1 -19.44 25.69 6.41
C MET A 1 -20.28 24.46 6.73
N SER A 2 -20.04 23.31 6.08
CA SER A 2 -20.80 22.09 6.34
C SER A 2 -20.08 21.24 7.40
N MET A 3 -20.79 20.84 8.45
CA MET A 3 -20.24 20.03 9.54
C MET A 3 -20.18 18.56 9.11
N GLN A 4 -18.99 18.00 8.93
CA GLN A 4 -18.83 16.55 8.75
C GLN A 4 -18.92 15.86 10.12
N ARG A 5 -19.94 15.00 10.29
CA ARG A 5 -20.08 14.12 11.47
C ARG A 5 -19.58 12.73 11.09
N THR A 6 -18.68 12.16 11.89
CA THR A 6 -18.16 10.80 11.69
C THR A 6 -18.81 9.85 12.70
N ILE A 7 -19.42 8.77 12.20
CA ILE A 7 -19.92 7.68 13.03
C ILE A 7 -18.95 6.51 12.89
N ARG A 8 -18.55 5.91 14.01
CA ARG A 8 -17.75 4.68 14.03
C ARG A 8 -18.70 3.49 14.11
N VAL A 9 -18.76 2.70 13.03
CA VAL A 9 -19.53 1.46 13.00
C VAL A 9 -18.59 0.29 13.22
N GLY A 10 -18.81 -0.48 14.28
CA GLY A 10 -18.09 -1.73 14.53
C GLY A 10 -18.60 -2.83 13.62
N LEU A 11 -17.72 -3.43 12.82
CA LEU A 11 -18.05 -4.62 12.06
C LEU A 11 -18.08 -5.83 13.00
N LYS A 12 -19.09 -6.70 12.85
CA LYS A 12 -19.18 -8.01 13.52
C LYS A 12 -19.02 -9.12 12.48
N PRO A 13 -17.81 -9.29 11.91
CA PRO A 13 -17.60 -10.30 10.87
C PRO A 13 -17.72 -11.71 11.46
N THR A 14 -18.18 -12.65 10.64
CA THR A 14 -17.97 -14.07 10.92
C THR A 14 -16.48 -14.41 10.83
N LEU A 15 -16.08 -15.57 11.36
CA LEU A 15 -14.68 -16.02 11.26
C LEU A 15 -14.22 -16.11 9.80
N GLU A 16 -15.05 -16.68 8.93
CA GLU A 16 -14.78 -16.79 7.48
C GLU A 16 -14.59 -15.43 6.81
N GLN A 17 -15.44 -14.44 7.14
CA GLN A 17 -15.31 -13.08 6.61
C GLN A 17 -14.02 -12.42 7.08
N ALA A 18 -13.67 -12.59 8.37
CA ALA A 18 -12.43 -12.06 8.92
C ALA A 18 -11.20 -12.67 8.24
N ASP A 19 -11.23 -13.97 7.97
CA ASP A 19 -10.13 -14.68 7.31
C ASP A 19 -10.00 -14.29 5.84
N ALA A 20 -11.12 -14.16 5.12
CA ALA A 20 -11.11 -13.65 3.75
C ALA A 20 -10.53 -12.22 3.65
N LEU A 21 -10.86 -11.35 4.60
CA LEU A 21 -10.29 -10.00 4.68
C LEU A 21 -8.79 -10.02 4.99
N ARG A 22 -8.34 -10.87 5.92
CA ARG A 22 -6.92 -11.03 6.25
C ARG A 22 -6.12 -11.55 5.07
N GLU A 23 -6.65 -12.53 4.34
CA GLU A 23 -6.00 -13.07 3.16
C GLU A 23 -5.90 -12.01 2.05
N THR A 24 -6.96 -11.22 1.85
CA THR A 24 -6.93 -10.09 0.91
C THR A 24 -5.85 -9.07 1.29
N LEU A 25 -5.73 -8.74 2.58
CA LEU A 25 -4.68 -7.84 3.09
C LEU A 25 -3.27 -8.40 2.88
N ARG A 26 -3.10 -9.71 3.09
CA ARG A 26 -1.84 -10.42 2.85
C ARG A 26 -1.44 -10.33 1.38
N GLN A 27 -2.33 -10.73 0.47
CA GLN A 27 -2.07 -10.69 -0.98
C GLN A 27 -1.81 -9.27 -1.48
N HIS A 28 -2.58 -8.28 -1.00
CA HIS A 28 -2.35 -6.87 -1.33
C HIS A 28 -0.97 -6.38 -0.85
N THR A 29 -0.56 -6.76 0.35
CA THR A 29 0.77 -6.43 0.91
C THR A 29 1.89 -7.09 0.12
N GLU A 30 1.72 -8.34 -0.29
CA GLU A 30 2.70 -9.03 -1.13
C GLU A 30 2.82 -8.41 -2.52
N CYS A 31 1.69 -8.03 -3.12
CA CYS A 31 1.66 -7.28 -4.37
C CYS A 31 2.43 -5.96 -4.25
N PHE A 32 2.20 -5.19 -3.17
CA PHE A 32 2.95 -3.96 -2.89
C PHE A 32 4.46 -4.24 -2.78
N ASN A 33 4.85 -5.23 -1.98
CA ASN A 33 6.26 -5.57 -1.75
C ASN A 33 6.96 -6.02 -3.05
N ALA A 34 6.27 -6.76 -3.91
CA ALA A 34 6.80 -7.19 -5.20
C ALA A 34 7.04 -6.01 -6.15
N VAL A 35 6.12 -5.05 -6.23
CA VAL A 35 6.33 -3.82 -7.02
C VAL A 35 7.46 -2.98 -6.45
N CYS A 36 7.56 -2.85 -5.13
CA CYS A 36 8.68 -2.13 -4.49
C CYS A 36 10.03 -2.79 -4.74
N ALA A 37 10.11 -4.12 -4.74
CA ALA A 37 11.32 -4.85 -5.09
C ALA A 37 11.75 -4.56 -6.54
N TYR A 38 10.82 -4.72 -7.49
CA TYR A 38 11.09 -4.44 -8.89
C TYR A 38 11.56 -2.99 -9.10
N GLY A 39 10.81 -2.02 -8.57
CA GLY A 39 11.12 -0.60 -8.75
C GLY A 39 12.43 -0.18 -8.09
N TRP A 40 12.79 -0.79 -6.95
CA TRP A 40 14.07 -0.54 -6.31
C TRP A 40 15.25 -1.08 -7.14
N GLN A 41 15.16 -2.33 -7.59
CA GLN A 41 16.20 -2.97 -8.40
C GLN A 41 16.44 -2.22 -9.73
N HIS A 42 15.37 -1.77 -10.37
CA HIS A 42 15.43 -1.13 -11.70
C HIS A 42 15.48 0.41 -11.63
N GLN A 43 15.55 0.99 -10.42
CA GLN A 43 15.47 2.44 -10.21
C GLN A 43 14.23 3.10 -10.85
N GLU A 44 13.14 2.35 -10.92
CA GLU A 44 11.90 2.71 -11.60
C GLU A 44 10.86 3.26 -10.61
N ARG A 45 10.21 4.36 -11.00
CA ARG A 45 9.21 5.09 -10.21
C ARG A 45 8.10 5.72 -11.05
N ASN A 46 8.13 5.52 -12.36
CA ASN A 46 7.08 5.90 -13.29
C ASN A 46 5.95 4.87 -13.20
N GLY A 47 4.73 5.32 -12.89
CA GLY A 47 3.59 4.44 -12.68
C GLY A 47 3.25 3.58 -13.90
N VAL A 48 3.33 4.16 -15.11
CA VAL A 48 3.02 3.45 -16.37
C VAL A 48 4.05 2.35 -16.62
N ARG A 49 5.35 2.66 -16.49
CA ARG A 49 6.42 1.67 -16.65
C ARG A 49 6.34 0.55 -15.61
N LEU A 50 6.07 0.89 -14.34
CA LEU A 50 5.82 -0.11 -13.29
C LEU A 50 4.63 -1.01 -13.62
N HIS A 51 3.55 -0.45 -14.17
CA HIS A 51 2.37 -1.22 -14.55
C HIS A 51 2.70 -2.25 -15.64
N HIS A 52 3.29 -1.80 -16.75
CA HIS A 52 3.65 -2.72 -17.83
C HIS A 52 4.61 -3.81 -17.37
N ALA A 53 5.58 -3.47 -16.51
CA ALA A 53 6.56 -4.43 -16.03
C ALA A 53 6.02 -5.45 -15.02
N THR A 54 5.03 -5.08 -14.20
CA THR A 54 4.64 -5.91 -13.05
C THR A 54 3.22 -6.47 -13.13
N TYR A 55 2.30 -5.83 -13.85
CA TYR A 55 0.87 -6.13 -13.74
C TYR A 55 0.51 -7.56 -14.15
N ARG A 56 1.01 -8.05 -15.29
CA ARG A 56 0.67 -9.40 -15.77
C ARG A 56 1.16 -10.48 -14.80
N ALA A 57 2.43 -10.43 -14.42
CA ALA A 57 3.00 -11.36 -13.44
C ALA A 57 2.28 -11.32 -12.08
N LEU A 58 1.84 -10.13 -11.63
CA LEU A 58 1.07 -10.00 -10.39
C LEU A 58 -0.35 -10.57 -10.51
N ARG A 59 -0.99 -10.43 -11.67
CA ARG A 59 -2.32 -11.04 -11.93
C ARG A 59 -2.25 -12.57 -11.97
N GLU A 60 -1.17 -13.12 -12.51
CA GLU A 60 -0.93 -14.57 -12.51
C GLU A 60 -0.62 -15.09 -11.10
N ARG A 61 0.19 -14.36 -10.33
CA ARG A 61 0.57 -14.73 -8.96
C ARG A 61 -0.57 -14.61 -7.95
N PHE A 62 -1.47 -13.64 -8.13
CA PHE A 62 -2.58 -13.35 -7.22
C PHE A 62 -3.93 -13.36 -7.97
N PRO A 63 -4.38 -14.52 -8.48
CA PRO A 63 -5.57 -14.58 -9.33
C PRO A 63 -6.85 -14.17 -8.59
N ALA A 64 -6.95 -14.53 -7.30
CA ALA A 64 -8.07 -14.20 -6.42
C ALA A 64 -8.13 -12.73 -5.99
N LEU A 65 -7.02 -11.99 -6.10
CA LEU A 65 -6.99 -10.58 -5.72
C LEU A 65 -7.67 -9.74 -6.83
N PRO A 66 -8.67 -8.90 -6.52
CA PRO A 66 -9.29 -8.02 -7.49
C PRO A 66 -8.27 -7.12 -8.21
N SER A 67 -8.47 -6.91 -9.52
CA SER A 67 -7.57 -6.10 -10.35
C SER A 67 -7.38 -4.68 -9.79
N GLN A 68 -8.44 -4.08 -9.24
CA GLN A 68 -8.37 -2.77 -8.59
C GLN A 68 -7.43 -2.76 -7.39
N LEU A 69 -7.38 -3.83 -6.59
CA LEU A 69 -6.48 -3.93 -5.44
C LEU A 69 -5.02 -4.13 -5.85
N VAL A 70 -4.76 -4.82 -6.97
CA VAL A 70 -3.42 -4.90 -7.59
C VAL A 70 -2.95 -3.52 -8.01
N VAL A 71 -3.82 -2.77 -8.71
CA VAL A 71 -3.50 -1.40 -9.16
C VAL A 71 -3.28 -0.46 -7.99
N ALA A 72 -4.10 -0.56 -6.93
CA ALA A 72 -3.95 0.23 -5.71
C ALA A 72 -2.64 -0.07 -4.98
N ALA A 73 -2.22 -1.34 -4.90
CA ALA A 73 -0.94 -1.73 -4.31
C ALA A 73 0.23 -1.11 -5.09
N ARG A 74 0.15 -1.13 -6.43
CA ARG A 74 1.15 -0.51 -7.31
C ARG A 74 1.26 1.00 -7.11
N GLU A 75 0.14 1.73 -7.03
CA GLU A 75 0.19 3.19 -6.82
C GLU A 75 0.83 3.53 -5.46
N ARG A 76 0.50 2.78 -4.40
CA ARG A 76 1.19 2.93 -3.10
C ARG A 76 2.68 2.63 -3.20
N ALA A 77 3.05 1.56 -3.91
CA ALA A 77 4.45 1.21 -4.14
C ALA A 77 5.19 2.31 -4.90
N ARG A 78 4.55 2.93 -5.90
CA ARG A 78 5.09 4.07 -6.65
C ARG A 78 5.36 5.26 -5.73
N GLU A 79 4.44 5.62 -4.85
CA GLU A 79 4.65 6.73 -3.89
C GLU A 79 5.83 6.44 -2.96
N ALA A 80 5.89 5.22 -2.42
CA ALA A 80 6.98 4.76 -1.57
C ALA A 80 8.34 4.80 -2.31
N LEU A 81 8.38 4.34 -3.56
CA LEU A 81 9.56 4.37 -4.42
C LEU A 81 10.00 5.80 -4.76
N ARG A 82 9.08 6.71 -5.08
CA ARG A 82 9.40 8.12 -5.33
C ARG A 82 10.08 8.75 -4.11
N SER A 83 9.57 8.45 -2.91
CA SER A 83 10.17 8.92 -1.66
C SER A 83 11.54 8.31 -1.40
N ALA A 84 11.66 6.98 -1.42
CA ALA A 84 12.89 6.26 -1.10
C ALA A 84 14.02 6.56 -2.10
N LEU A 85 13.74 6.46 -3.41
CA LEU A 85 14.71 6.78 -4.45
C LEU A 85 15.06 8.29 -4.46
N GLY A 86 14.08 9.16 -4.16
CA GLY A 86 14.34 10.59 -3.98
C GLY A 86 15.30 10.88 -2.82
N ARG A 87 15.22 10.12 -1.71
CA ARG A 87 16.17 10.21 -0.61
C ARG A 87 17.56 9.69 -1.00
N ALA A 88 17.62 8.52 -1.63
CA ALA A 88 18.87 7.92 -2.10
C ALA A 88 19.66 8.85 -3.03
N ARG A 89 18.97 9.48 -3.99
CA ARG A 89 19.57 10.47 -4.91
C ARG A 89 20.15 11.71 -4.22
N ARG A 90 19.70 12.04 -3.01
CA ARG A 90 20.22 13.15 -2.19
C ARG A 90 21.31 12.70 -1.22
N GLY A 91 21.88 11.51 -1.40
CA GLY A 91 22.87 10.92 -0.49
C GLY A 91 22.31 10.56 0.90
N LYS A 92 20.99 10.58 1.09
CA LYS A 92 20.37 10.24 2.37
C LYS A 92 20.18 8.73 2.46
N LYS A 93 20.37 8.17 3.66
CA LYS A 93 20.06 6.75 3.94
C LYS A 93 18.62 6.43 3.52
N ALA A 94 18.50 5.45 2.66
CA ALA A 94 17.26 4.92 2.11
C ALA A 94 17.44 3.42 1.85
N SER A 95 16.36 2.68 1.94
CA SER A 95 16.30 1.24 1.65
C SER A 95 15.07 0.92 0.80
N GLN A 96 15.05 -0.27 0.22
CA GLN A 96 13.88 -0.78 -0.49
C GLN A 96 12.64 -0.69 0.42
N PRO A 97 11.55 -0.03 -0.04
CA PRO A 97 10.31 -0.01 0.74
C PRO A 97 9.77 -1.43 0.90
N ARG A 98 9.35 -1.75 2.13
CA ARG A 98 8.69 -3.02 2.47
C ARG A 98 7.67 -2.76 3.56
N SER A 99 6.53 -3.42 3.48
CA SER A 99 5.50 -3.38 4.52
C SER A 99 5.17 -4.79 5.02
N ARG A 100 4.82 -4.87 6.31
CA ARG A 100 4.19 -6.05 6.92
C ARG A 100 2.68 -6.05 6.75
N LEU A 101 2.08 -4.86 6.60
CA LEU A 101 0.67 -4.66 6.32
C LEU A 101 0.51 -3.39 5.50
N CYS A 102 0.17 -3.54 4.22
CA CYS A 102 -0.24 -2.43 3.38
C CYS A 102 -1.78 -2.40 3.41
N PRO A 103 -2.41 -1.46 4.13
CA PRO A 103 -3.88 -1.38 4.13
C PRO A 103 -4.37 -1.00 2.73
N PHE A 104 -5.54 -1.42 2.29
CA PHE A 104 -6.17 -0.89 1.09
C PHE A 104 -7.32 0.05 1.51
N GLY A 105 -7.01 1.33 1.61
CA GLY A 105 -7.95 2.37 1.97
C GLY A 105 -7.26 3.72 2.03
N THR A 106 -7.81 4.73 1.37
CA THR A 106 -7.45 6.11 1.64
C THR A 106 -7.85 6.36 3.09
N THR A 107 -6.89 6.41 4.00
CA THR A 107 -7.11 7.24 5.17
C THR A 107 -7.27 8.64 4.59
N HIS A 108 -8.51 9.10 4.42
CA HIS A 108 -8.79 10.52 4.59
C HIS A 108 -8.39 10.80 6.03
N ALA A 109 -7.09 10.99 6.25
CA ALA A 109 -6.58 11.45 7.51
C ALA A 109 -6.88 12.95 7.52
N PRO A 110 -7.86 13.44 8.31
CA PRO A 110 -7.63 14.73 8.93
C PRO A 110 -6.40 14.50 9.81
N THR A 111 -5.35 15.23 9.49
CA THR A 111 -4.15 15.47 10.27
C THR A 111 -4.37 15.29 11.77
N ARG A 112 -3.60 14.39 12.40
CA ARG A 112 -3.00 14.47 13.76
C ARG A 112 -2.74 13.07 14.32
N PHE A 113 -1.57 12.52 14.00
CA PHE A 113 -0.85 11.71 14.97
C PHE A 113 -0.22 12.71 15.96
N ALA A 114 -0.91 13.01 17.06
CA ALA A 114 -0.29 13.68 18.20
C ALA A 114 0.28 12.57 19.11
N PRO A 115 1.55 12.66 19.55
CA PRO A 115 2.07 11.70 20.51
C PRO A 115 1.33 11.84 21.86
N PRO A 116 1.18 10.76 22.63
CA PRO A 116 0.63 10.86 23.97
C PRO A 116 1.56 11.76 24.82
N ARG A 117 1.02 12.87 25.33
CA ARG A 117 1.63 13.57 26.46
C ARG A 117 1.43 12.66 27.67
N ALA A 118 2.53 12.15 28.21
CA ALA A 118 2.57 11.59 29.55
C ALA A 118 2.38 12.72 30.56
N MET A 119 1.37 12.61 31.42
CA MET A 119 1.38 12.99 32.84
C MET A 119 0.40 12.06 33.56
#